data_AF-A0A484CST1-F1
#
_entry.id   AF-A0A484CST1-F1
#
_cell.length_a   1.000
_cell.length_b   1.000
_cell.length_c   1.000
_cell.angle_alpha   90.00
_cell.angle_beta   90.00
_cell.angle_gamma   90.00
#
_symmetry.space_group_name_H-M   'P 1'
#
loop_
_entity.id
_entity.type
_entity.pdbx_description
1 polymer ?
#
loop_
_entity_poly.entity_id
_entity_poly.type
_entity_poly.pdbx_seq_one_letter_code
_entity_poly.pdbx_strand_id
1 'polypeptide(L)'
;MEPDRNQRATQQQPNAGRGINFQDNTPGASGGDPTPEGTGNPPATDRQPQYSGGFTVIPPNESRRNNMKMMAQREEENLQRWREANRPPPVHVTERLGGNATLAAARERQLADLRHAKLQKKLKKEELDKRKRQEEEEEFQKMKDEQREKAERLEEKRRQEEQRRREQLRQDHTRRTENFLQRFERTAPRPLASSSATLTSSRSEAVESKQVSTSVRDVQLEHRRVNSAFLDKLQGRGSESETREEGVREAECPFMSTEEDTPRNQLPIAHLNPDPEQSYYDWTDEAGPEPDFDWALMRLMNRFPDFSKVFLEDILDQCNGDYDQAYTLLNCTLN
;
A
#
# COMPACT_ATOMS: atom_id res chain seq x y z
N MET A 1 39.44 -41.43 -21.80
CA MET A 1 38.55 -42.39 -21.11
C MET A 1 37.35 -41.61 -20.59
N GLU A 2 36.11 -42.04 -20.77
CA GLU A 2 35.47 -42.62 -21.96
C GLU A 2 33.94 -42.32 -21.84
N PRO A 3 33.17 -42.22 -22.94
CA PRO A 3 31.80 -41.70 -22.88
C PRO A 3 30.76 -42.80 -22.67
N ASP A 4 29.77 -42.54 -21.82
CA ASP A 4 28.68 -43.49 -21.58
C ASP A 4 27.73 -43.61 -22.78
N ARG A 5 27.54 -44.84 -23.23
CA ARG A 5 26.73 -45.19 -24.41
C ARG A 5 25.25 -45.36 -24.04
N ASN A 6 24.39 -44.44 -24.45
CA ASN A 6 22.96 -44.74 -24.54
C ASN A 6 22.64 -45.47 -25.86
N GLN A 7 21.98 -46.62 -25.76
CA GLN A 7 21.88 -47.59 -26.86
C GLN A 7 20.65 -47.36 -27.73
N ARG A 8 20.84 -47.42 -29.06
CA ARG A 8 19.79 -47.17 -30.06
C ARG A 8 19.01 -48.46 -30.36
N ALA A 9 18.03 -48.79 -29.51
CA ALA A 9 17.20 -49.97 -29.70
C ALA A 9 16.23 -49.82 -30.89
N THR A 10 16.58 -50.41 -32.03
CA THR A 10 15.69 -50.52 -33.20
C THR A 10 14.62 -51.59 -32.97
N GLN A 11 13.36 -51.20 -32.87
CA GLN A 11 12.24 -52.16 -32.87
C GLN A 11 11.62 -52.22 -34.28
N GLN A 12 11.77 -53.37 -34.92
CA GLN A 12 11.24 -53.62 -36.27
C GLN A 12 9.76 -53.96 -36.20
N GLN A 13 8.92 -53.33 -37.03
CA GLN A 13 7.58 -53.83 -37.31
C GLN A 13 7.60 -54.77 -38.53
N PRO A 14 7.12 -56.01 -38.43
CA PRO A 14 6.94 -56.88 -39.58
C PRO A 14 5.77 -56.39 -40.43
N ASN A 15 6.02 -56.17 -41.72
CA ASN A 15 5.04 -55.62 -42.66
C ASN A 15 4.04 -56.72 -43.10
N ALA A 16 2.83 -56.72 -42.54
CA ALA A 16 1.81 -57.75 -42.77
C ALA A 16 0.76 -57.30 -43.80
N GLY A 17 1.11 -57.40 -45.10
CA GLY A 17 0.20 -57.07 -46.18
C GLY A 17 -1.00 -58.03 -46.25
N ARG A 18 -2.21 -57.54 -45.93
CA ARG A 18 -3.47 -58.25 -46.23
C ARG A 18 -3.93 -57.92 -47.65
N GLY A 19 -3.73 -58.87 -48.56
CA GLY A 19 -4.31 -58.81 -49.91
C GLY A 19 -5.84 -58.82 -49.87
N ILE A 20 -6.45 -58.10 -50.80
CA ILE A 20 -7.91 -58.07 -50.99
C ILE A 20 -8.31 -59.34 -51.76
N ASN A 21 -8.82 -60.34 -51.05
CA ASN A 21 -9.47 -61.49 -51.67
C ASN A 21 -10.99 -61.29 -51.62
N PHE A 22 -11.59 -60.98 -52.78
CA PHE A 22 -13.01 -61.24 -52.99
C PHE A 22 -13.21 -62.76 -53.00
N GLN A 23 -14.09 -63.26 -52.14
CA GLN A 23 -14.64 -64.61 -52.27
C GLN A 23 -16.14 -64.48 -52.50
N ASP A 24 -16.50 -64.45 -53.79
CA ASP A 24 -17.85 -64.80 -54.23
C ASP A 24 -18.08 -66.26 -53.84
N ASN A 25 -19.11 -66.52 -53.03
CA ASN A 25 -19.41 -67.87 -52.53
C ASN A 25 -20.92 -68.02 -52.37
N THR A 26 -21.57 -68.34 -53.48
CA THR A 26 -22.99 -68.70 -53.56
C THR A 26 -23.19 -70.19 -53.27
N PRO A 27 -23.82 -70.58 -52.14
CA PRO A 27 -24.27 -71.95 -51.94
C PRO A 27 -25.66 -72.08 -52.56
N GLY A 28 -25.74 -72.63 -53.78
CA GLY A 28 -27.01 -73.02 -54.37
C GLY A 28 -27.60 -74.21 -53.62
N ALA A 29 -28.64 -73.98 -52.81
CA ALA A 29 -29.34 -75.02 -52.06
C ALA A 29 -30.85 -74.96 -52.35
N SER A 30 -31.37 -75.95 -53.05
CA SER A 30 -32.82 -76.12 -53.24
C SER A 30 -33.48 -76.56 -51.94
N GLY A 31 -34.23 -75.66 -51.31
CA GLY A 31 -35.17 -75.97 -50.24
C GLY A 31 -36.57 -75.48 -50.65
N GLY A 32 -37.56 -76.37 -50.58
CA GLY A 32 -38.93 -76.05 -50.93
C GLY A 32 -39.74 -75.49 -49.75
N ASP A 33 -40.84 -74.81 -50.11
CA ASP A 33 -41.91 -74.30 -49.27
C ASP A 33 -41.61 -73.26 -48.17
N PRO A 34 -42.60 -72.42 -47.80
CA PRO A 34 -43.75 -71.98 -48.58
C PRO A 34 -43.67 -70.47 -48.90
N THR A 35 -44.52 -70.04 -49.85
CA THR A 35 -44.85 -68.62 -50.04
C THR A 35 -45.21 -67.98 -48.69
N PRO A 36 -44.63 -66.83 -48.29
CA PRO A 36 -45.23 -66.02 -47.25
C PRO A 36 -46.55 -65.48 -47.80
N GLU A 37 -47.67 -66.10 -47.42
CA GLU A 37 -48.98 -65.68 -47.87
C GLU A 37 -49.18 -64.18 -47.59
N GLY A 38 -49.63 -63.44 -48.61
CA GLY A 38 -49.86 -62.00 -48.57
C GLY A 38 -51.10 -61.63 -47.75
N THR A 39 -51.25 -62.20 -46.56
CA THR A 39 -52.40 -62.12 -45.66
C THR A 39 -52.41 -60.76 -44.94
N GLY A 40 -52.56 -59.72 -45.74
CA GLY A 40 -52.32 -58.33 -45.34
C GLY A 40 -52.46 -57.31 -46.46
N ASN A 41 -53.20 -57.61 -47.53
CA ASN A 41 -53.72 -56.53 -48.40
C ASN A 41 -54.51 -55.55 -47.51
N PRO A 42 -54.11 -54.27 -47.39
CA PRO A 42 -55.00 -53.28 -46.80
C PRO A 42 -56.29 -53.24 -47.63
N PRO A 43 -57.47 -53.02 -47.01
CA PRO A 43 -58.75 -53.18 -47.70
C PRO A 43 -58.78 -52.34 -48.98
N ALA A 44 -59.20 -52.98 -50.07
CA ALA A 44 -59.41 -52.36 -51.37
C ALA A 44 -60.63 -51.42 -51.33
N THR A 45 -60.49 -50.31 -50.60
CA THR A 45 -61.34 -49.13 -50.68
C THR A 45 -61.60 -48.80 -52.15
N ASP A 46 -62.86 -48.83 -52.58
CA ASP A 46 -63.25 -48.82 -54.01
C ASP A 46 -62.54 -47.74 -54.83
N ARG A 47 -61.48 -48.13 -55.55
CA ARG A 47 -60.76 -47.28 -56.51
C ARG A 47 -61.37 -47.40 -57.89
N GLN A 48 -62.68 -47.16 -58.00
CA GLN A 48 -63.32 -46.99 -59.30
C GLN A 48 -62.62 -45.85 -60.06
N PRO A 49 -61.95 -46.10 -61.20
CA PRO A 49 -61.19 -45.06 -61.88
C PRO A 49 -62.16 -44.07 -62.53
N GLN A 50 -62.11 -42.80 -62.12
CA GLN A 50 -63.06 -41.80 -62.56
C GLN A 50 -62.62 -41.25 -63.92
N TYR A 51 -63.34 -41.63 -64.99
CA TYR A 51 -63.09 -41.15 -66.35
C TYR A 51 -63.67 -39.76 -66.57
N SER A 52 -62.84 -38.83 -67.05
CA SER A 52 -63.24 -37.46 -67.35
C SER A 52 -62.71 -37.03 -68.73
N GLY A 53 -63.55 -37.15 -69.75
CA GLY A 53 -63.40 -36.53 -71.08
C GLY A 53 -62.21 -36.94 -71.96
N GLY A 54 -61.26 -37.72 -71.45
CA GLY A 54 -60.03 -38.11 -72.16
C GLY A 54 -58.91 -38.62 -71.26
N PHE A 55 -59.04 -38.49 -69.94
CA PHE A 55 -58.09 -39.04 -68.96
C PHE A 55 -58.80 -39.75 -67.80
N THR A 56 -58.04 -40.58 -67.09
CA THR A 56 -58.52 -41.42 -65.98
C THR A 56 -57.94 -40.93 -64.66
N VAL A 57 -58.80 -40.48 -63.74
CA VAL A 57 -58.40 -40.06 -62.40
C VAL A 57 -58.45 -41.25 -61.45
N ILE A 58 -57.31 -41.57 -60.82
CA ILE A 58 -57.19 -42.60 -59.79
C ILE A 58 -56.96 -41.91 -58.43
N PRO A 59 -57.89 -42.03 -57.45
CA PRO A 59 -57.75 -41.35 -56.17
C PRO A 59 -56.48 -41.74 -55.39
N PRO A 60 -55.78 -40.78 -54.74
CA PRO A 60 -54.57 -41.03 -53.95
C PRO A 60 -54.73 -42.15 -52.93
N ASN A 61 -53.67 -42.96 -52.74
CA ASN A 61 -53.72 -44.07 -51.81
C ASN A 61 -53.37 -43.64 -50.39
N GLU A 62 -54.35 -43.11 -49.66
CA GLU A 62 -54.18 -42.67 -48.26
C GLU A 62 -53.70 -43.80 -47.33
N SER A 63 -54.09 -45.07 -47.55
CA SER A 63 -53.54 -46.20 -46.78
C SER A 63 -52.04 -46.37 -47.01
N ARG A 64 -51.59 -46.43 -48.28
CA ARG A 64 -50.15 -46.49 -48.64
C ARG A 64 -49.40 -45.24 -48.20
N ARG A 65 -50.00 -44.06 -48.32
CA ARG A 65 -49.44 -42.76 -47.93
C ARG A 65 -49.24 -42.67 -46.42
N ASN A 66 -50.20 -43.14 -45.62
CA ASN A 66 -50.10 -43.15 -44.16
C ASN A 66 -49.14 -44.25 -43.67
N ASN A 67 -49.10 -45.42 -44.31
CA ASN A 67 -48.05 -46.42 -44.07
C ASN A 67 -46.65 -45.83 -44.34
N MET A 68 -46.46 -45.14 -45.48
CA MET A 68 -45.20 -44.50 -45.85
C MET A 68 -44.80 -43.37 -44.89
N LYS A 69 -45.75 -42.57 -44.37
CA LYS A 69 -45.49 -41.60 -43.28
C LYS A 69 -45.03 -42.30 -41.99
N MET A 70 -45.73 -43.36 -41.57
CA MET A 70 -45.38 -44.11 -40.35
C MET A 70 -44.00 -44.78 -40.46
N MET A 71 -43.63 -45.27 -41.64
CA MET A 71 -42.29 -45.79 -41.91
C MET A 71 -41.23 -44.68 -41.87
N ALA A 72 -41.45 -43.56 -42.56
CA ALA A 72 -40.52 -42.42 -42.56
C ALA A 72 -40.29 -41.85 -41.14
N GLN A 73 -41.35 -41.71 -40.33
CA GLN A 73 -41.20 -41.28 -38.93
C GLN A 73 -40.40 -42.31 -38.11
N ARG A 74 -40.68 -43.60 -38.25
CA ARG A 74 -39.93 -44.66 -37.54
C ARG A 74 -38.46 -44.70 -37.96
N GLU A 75 -38.17 -44.47 -39.24
CA GLU A 75 -36.81 -44.38 -39.77
C GLU A 75 -36.08 -43.14 -39.24
N GLU A 76 -36.76 -41.99 -39.14
CA GLU A 76 -36.23 -40.79 -38.51
C GLU A 76 -35.95 -41.01 -37.01
N GLU A 77 -36.89 -41.58 -36.24
CA GLU A 77 -36.67 -41.91 -34.82
C GLU A 77 -35.50 -42.88 -34.63
N ASN A 78 -35.36 -43.90 -35.49
CA ASN A 78 -34.23 -44.81 -35.47
C ASN A 78 -32.90 -44.10 -35.77
N LEU A 79 -32.89 -43.18 -36.74
CA LEU A 79 -31.71 -42.40 -37.11
C LEU A 79 -31.32 -41.39 -36.02
N GLN A 80 -32.29 -40.76 -35.34
CA GLN A 80 -32.06 -39.91 -34.18
C GLN A 80 -31.43 -40.73 -33.03
N ARG A 81 -32.02 -41.87 -32.67
CA ARG A 81 -31.45 -42.80 -31.65
C ARG A 81 -30.05 -43.28 -32.02
N TRP A 82 -29.78 -43.57 -33.30
CA TRP A 82 -28.44 -43.94 -33.76
C TRP A 82 -27.45 -42.77 -33.62
N ARG A 83 -27.84 -41.55 -33.99
CA ARG A 83 -27.02 -40.34 -33.80
C ARG A 83 -26.70 -40.08 -32.32
N GLU A 84 -27.65 -40.33 -31.41
CA GLU A 84 -27.45 -40.18 -29.98
C GLU A 84 -26.54 -41.27 -29.41
N ALA A 85 -26.78 -42.54 -29.75
CA ALA A 85 -25.96 -43.68 -29.32
C ALA A 85 -24.52 -43.62 -29.85
N ASN A 86 -24.29 -42.99 -31.00
CA ASN A 86 -22.96 -42.80 -31.60
C ASN A 86 -22.41 -41.37 -31.38
N ARG A 87 -23.05 -40.56 -30.52
CA ARG A 87 -22.60 -39.18 -30.23
C ARG A 87 -21.30 -39.24 -29.41
N PRO A 88 -20.16 -38.70 -29.91
CA PRO A 88 -18.95 -38.63 -29.10
C PRO A 88 -19.19 -37.80 -27.83
N PRO A 89 -18.72 -38.24 -26.65
CA PRO A 89 -18.79 -37.43 -25.43
C PRO A 89 -18.09 -36.07 -25.63
N PRO A 90 -18.64 -34.96 -25.10
CA PRO A 90 -17.97 -33.66 -25.18
C PRO A 90 -16.59 -33.70 -24.50
N VAL A 91 -15.53 -33.61 -25.30
CA VAL A 91 -14.15 -33.64 -24.80
C VAL A 91 -13.81 -32.30 -24.15
N HIS A 92 -14.03 -32.21 -22.83
CA HIS A 92 -13.64 -31.04 -22.06
C HIS A 92 -12.12 -31.03 -21.83
N VAL A 93 -11.38 -30.42 -22.78
CA VAL A 93 -9.93 -30.27 -22.70
C VAL A 93 -9.58 -29.31 -21.57
N THR A 94 -9.26 -29.87 -20.39
CA THR A 94 -8.67 -29.09 -19.30
C THR A 94 -7.26 -28.68 -19.70
N GLU A 95 -7.03 -27.37 -19.85
CA GLU A 95 -5.67 -26.85 -20.07
C GLU A 95 -4.81 -27.18 -18.85
N ARG A 96 -3.92 -28.16 -18.99
CA ARG A 96 -2.99 -28.61 -17.95
C ARG A 96 -1.60 -28.04 -18.20
N LEU A 97 -1.12 -27.21 -17.28
CA LEU A 97 0.22 -26.62 -17.38
C LEU A 97 1.22 -27.53 -16.66
N GLY A 98 1.88 -28.41 -17.43
CA GLY A 98 3.02 -29.20 -16.97
C GLY A 98 2.73 -30.14 -15.78
N GLY A 99 2.17 -31.32 -16.05
CA GLY A 99 1.90 -32.34 -15.03
C GLY A 99 0.45 -32.33 -14.54
N ASN A 100 0.24 -32.49 -13.23
CA ASN A 100 -1.11 -32.73 -12.66
C ASN A 100 -1.89 -31.45 -12.27
N ALA A 101 -1.33 -30.27 -12.50
CA ALA A 101 -1.99 -28.99 -12.22
C ALA A 101 -2.77 -28.47 -13.45
N THR A 102 -4.00 -27.99 -13.21
CA THR A 102 -4.76 -27.19 -14.18
C THR A 102 -4.17 -25.78 -14.28
N LEU A 103 -4.17 -25.19 -15.48
CA LEU A 103 -3.69 -23.82 -15.73
C LEU A 103 -4.33 -22.78 -14.80
N ALA A 104 -5.63 -22.93 -14.50
CA ALA A 104 -6.35 -22.07 -13.55
C ALA A 104 -5.73 -22.11 -12.15
N ALA A 105 -5.44 -23.30 -11.61
CA ALA A 105 -4.83 -23.45 -10.28
C ALA A 105 -3.38 -22.96 -10.24
N ALA A 106 -2.64 -23.04 -11.36
CA ALA A 106 -1.31 -22.45 -11.48
C ALA A 106 -1.37 -20.90 -11.42
N ARG A 107 -2.31 -20.29 -12.16
CA ARG A 107 -2.56 -18.83 -12.13
C ARG A 107 -3.05 -18.36 -10.75
N GLU A 108 -3.93 -19.12 -10.11
CA GLU A 108 -4.42 -18.83 -8.76
C GLU A 108 -3.29 -18.80 -7.72
N ARG A 109 -2.39 -19.79 -7.76
CA ARG A 109 -1.18 -19.81 -6.92
C ARG A 109 -0.29 -18.59 -7.16
N GLN A 110 0.03 -18.27 -8.42
CA GLN A 110 0.79 -17.06 -8.76
C GLN A 110 0.15 -15.78 -8.19
N LEU A 111 -1.18 -15.65 -8.27
CA LEU A 111 -1.90 -14.51 -7.70
C LEU A 111 -1.88 -14.50 -6.16
N ALA A 112 -1.93 -15.67 -5.51
CA ALA A 112 -1.79 -15.80 -4.06
C ALA A 112 -0.37 -15.45 -3.60
N ASP A 113 0.65 -15.97 -4.27
CA ASP A 113 2.07 -15.74 -3.96
C ASP A 113 2.44 -14.26 -4.13
N LEU A 114 1.97 -13.60 -5.19
CA LEU A 114 2.11 -12.15 -5.37
C LEU A 114 1.45 -11.33 -4.25
N ARG A 115 0.26 -11.76 -3.76
CA ARG A 115 -0.41 -11.13 -2.61
C ARG A 115 0.40 -11.32 -1.33
N HIS A 116 0.88 -12.54 -1.07
CA HIS A 116 1.70 -12.86 0.11
C HIS A 116 3.02 -12.10 0.11
N ALA A 117 3.75 -12.05 -1.02
CA ALA A 117 4.98 -11.30 -1.15
C ALA A 117 4.76 -9.79 -0.94
N LYS A 118 3.66 -9.22 -1.47
CA LYS A 118 3.30 -7.81 -1.25
C LYS A 118 2.99 -7.50 0.22
N LEU A 119 2.35 -8.42 0.94
CA LEU A 119 2.11 -8.28 2.39
C LEU A 119 3.41 -8.42 3.20
N GLN A 120 4.25 -9.41 2.89
CA GLN A 120 5.55 -9.58 3.56
C GLN A 120 6.49 -8.39 3.35
N LYS A 121 6.53 -7.79 2.14
CA LYS A 121 7.30 -6.56 1.88
C LYS A 121 6.80 -5.37 2.71
N LYS A 122 5.49 -5.25 2.93
CA LYS A 122 4.91 -4.23 3.83
C LYS A 122 5.31 -4.46 5.29
N LEU A 123 5.11 -5.67 5.82
CA LEU A 123 5.43 -6.00 7.22
C LEU A 123 6.91 -5.77 7.54
N LYS A 124 7.82 -6.20 6.65
CA LYS A 124 9.26 -5.94 6.80
C LYS A 124 9.63 -4.46 6.78
N LYS A 125 8.94 -3.63 5.96
CA LYS A 125 9.16 -2.18 6.00
C LYS A 125 8.65 -1.60 7.33
N GLU A 126 7.45 -1.95 7.75
CA GLU A 126 6.86 -1.45 9.00
C GLU A 126 7.68 -1.83 10.24
N GLU A 127 8.26 -3.03 10.26
CA GLU A 127 9.19 -3.49 11.29
C GLU A 127 10.48 -2.66 11.33
N LEU A 128 11.08 -2.36 10.17
CA LEU A 128 12.28 -1.50 10.07
C LEU A 128 11.98 -0.04 10.42
N ASP A 129 10.91 0.55 9.87
CA ASP A 129 10.45 1.91 10.15
C ASP A 129 10.16 2.08 11.66
N LYS A 130 9.57 1.06 12.30
CA LYS A 130 9.33 1.06 13.74
C LYS A 130 10.62 0.96 14.54
N ARG A 131 11.55 0.06 14.17
CA ARG A 131 12.82 -0.10 14.88
C ARG A 131 13.66 1.19 14.82
N LYS A 132 13.71 1.86 13.66
CA LYS A 132 14.39 3.16 13.48
C LYS A 132 13.83 4.22 14.44
N ARG A 133 12.49 4.35 14.53
CA ARG A 133 11.85 5.28 15.48
C ARG A 133 12.16 4.95 16.94
N GLN A 134 12.26 3.67 17.31
CA GLN A 134 12.63 3.28 18.67
C GLN A 134 14.10 3.61 18.98
N GLU A 135 15.01 3.42 18.01
CA GLU A 135 16.41 3.85 18.11
C GLU A 135 16.51 5.39 18.27
N GLU A 136 15.75 6.16 17.48
CA GLU A 136 15.63 7.63 17.57
C GLU A 136 15.03 8.11 18.91
N GLU A 137 13.97 7.46 19.40
CA GLU A 137 13.34 7.76 20.70
C GLU A 137 14.28 7.46 21.88
N GLU A 138 15.05 6.37 21.82
CA GLU A 138 16.04 6.02 22.85
C GLU A 138 17.21 7.02 22.88
N GLU A 139 17.77 7.42 21.72
CA GLU A 139 18.82 8.45 21.67
C GLU A 139 18.30 9.83 22.14
N PHE A 140 17.10 10.23 21.73
CA PHE A 140 16.48 11.46 22.22
C PHE A 140 16.23 11.42 23.74
N GLN A 141 15.94 10.24 24.30
CA GLN A 141 15.79 10.07 25.75
C GLN A 141 17.15 10.12 26.48
N LYS A 142 18.20 9.50 25.94
CA LYS A 142 19.58 9.63 26.45
C LYS A 142 20.03 11.09 26.48
N MET A 143 19.80 11.85 25.40
CA MET A 143 20.14 13.28 25.33
C MET A 143 19.41 14.12 26.38
N LYS A 144 18.12 13.82 26.67
CA LYS A 144 17.38 14.48 27.77
C LYS A 144 17.97 14.14 29.13
N ASP A 145 18.35 12.89 29.36
CA ASP A 145 18.88 12.44 30.65
C ASP A 145 20.29 12.98 30.90
N GLU A 146 21.13 13.04 29.87
CA GLU A 146 22.38 13.79 29.92
C GLU A 146 22.17 15.27 30.26
N GLN A 147 21.16 15.94 29.68
CA GLN A 147 20.85 17.34 30.02
C GLN A 147 20.38 17.48 31.48
N ARG A 148 19.57 16.54 31.98
CA ARG A 148 19.16 16.50 33.39
C ARG A 148 20.35 16.31 34.33
N GLU A 149 21.23 15.36 34.03
CA GLU A 149 22.45 15.09 34.80
C GLU A 149 23.44 16.28 34.77
N LYS A 150 23.59 16.94 33.62
CA LYS A 150 24.40 18.16 33.47
C LYS A 150 23.83 19.33 34.29
N ALA A 151 22.50 19.47 34.35
CA ALA A 151 21.82 20.47 35.17
C ALA A 151 21.94 20.18 36.67
N GLU A 152 21.74 18.93 37.11
CA GLU A 152 21.90 18.51 38.50
C GLU A 152 23.33 18.73 39.00
N ARG A 153 24.33 18.28 38.23
CA ARG A 153 25.76 18.50 38.51
C ARG A 153 26.14 19.98 38.59
N LEU A 154 25.47 20.85 37.84
CA LEU A 154 25.66 22.30 37.93
C LEU A 154 25.00 22.88 39.18
N GLU A 155 23.80 22.43 39.54
CA GLU A 155 23.11 22.88 40.75
C GLU A 155 23.84 22.43 42.02
N GLU A 156 24.37 21.20 42.06
CA GLU A 156 25.15 20.70 43.20
C GLU A 156 26.39 21.57 43.44
N LYS A 157 27.15 21.90 42.38
CA LYS A 157 28.29 22.85 42.47
C LYS A 157 27.85 24.21 43.02
N ARG A 158 26.71 24.74 42.55
CA ARG A 158 26.14 26.00 43.07
C ARG A 158 25.78 25.90 44.56
N ARG A 159 25.19 24.78 44.99
CA ARG A 159 24.85 24.51 46.41
C ARG A 159 26.12 24.43 47.27
N GLN A 160 27.19 23.78 46.79
CA GLN A 160 28.48 23.70 47.49
C GLN A 160 29.15 25.09 47.62
N GLU A 161 29.15 25.90 46.56
CA GLU A 161 29.65 27.29 46.64
C GLU A 161 28.83 28.15 47.61
N GLU A 162 27.50 28.05 47.54
CA GLU A 162 26.61 28.81 48.42
C GLU A 162 26.79 28.39 49.90
N GLN A 163 27.01 27.09 50.17
CA GLN A 163 27.39 26.61 51.50
C GLN A 163 28.72 27.21 51.98
N ARG A 164 29.77 27.23 51.14
CA ARG A 164 31.06 27.85 51.48
C ARG A 164 30.91 29.35 51.77
N ARG A 165 30.09 30.07 51.00
CA ARG A 165 29.79 31.49 51.20
C ARG A 165 28.99 31.73 52.50
N ARG A 166 28.01 30.89 52.80
CA ARG A 166 27.25 30.91 54.08
C ARG A 166 28.14 30.62 55.28
N GLU A 167 29.07 29.67 55.16
CA GLU A 167 30.05 29.31 56.18
C GLU A 167 31.02 30.47 56.46
N GLN A 168 31.62 31.06 55.42
CA GLN A 168 32.47 32.25 55.54
C GLN A 168 31.72 33.42 56.21
N LEU A 169 30.50 33.71 55.77
CA LEU A 169 29.68 34.78 56.35
C LEU A 169 29.35 34.51 57.83
N ARG A 170 29.15 33.25 58.23
CA ARG A 170 28.96 32.86 59.64
C ARG A 170 30.24 33.09 60.45
N GLN A 171 31.39 32.69 59.92
CA GLN A 171 32.70 32.88 60.57
C GLN A 171 33.03 34.36 60.75
N ASP A 172 32.85 35.20 59.71
CA ASP A 172 33.03 36.65 59.82
C ASP A 172 32.01 37.30 60.77
N HIS A 173 30.76 36.81 60.83
CA HIS A 173 29.77 37.30 61.78
C HIS A 173 30.14 36.97 63.23
N THR A 174 30.56 35.73 63.52
CA THR A 174 31.09 35.33 64.84
C THR A 174 32.29 36.18 65.21
N ARG A 175 33.32 36.24 64.35
CA ARG A 175 34.53 37.03 64.54
C ARG A 175 34.23 38.51 64.78
N ARG A 176 33.29 39.10 64.04
CA ARG A 176 32.87 40.50 64.23
C ARG A 176 32.17 40.71 65.58
N THR A 177 31.37 39.75 66.02
CA THR A 177 30.67 39.77 67.32
C THR A 177 31.65 39.61 68.48
N GLU A 178 32.61 38.69 68.39
CA GLU A 178 33.70 38.53 69.36
C GLU A 178 34.57 39.80 69.47
N ASN A 179 34.95 40.39 68.33
CA ASN A 179 35.70 41.66 68.32
C ASN A 179 34.90 42.85 68.88
N PHE A 180 33.57 42.79 68.82
CA PHE A 180 32.69 43.77 69.47
C PHE A 180 32.65 43.56 70.99
N LEU A 181 32.47 42.32 71.45
CA LEU A 181 32.51 41.98 72.88
C LEU A 181 33.86 42.29 73.54
N GLN A 182 34.99 41.92 72.90
CA GLN A 182 36.33 42.25 73.39
C GLN A 182 36.59 43.76 73.49
N ARG A 183 35.89 44.60 72.72
CA ARG A 183 35.97 46.06 72.89
C ARG A 183 35.33 46.50 74.21
N PHE A 184 34.18 45.93 74.59
CA PHE A 184 33.59 46.20 75.91
C PHE A 184 34.48 45.67 77.03
N GLU A 185 35.02 44.46 76.93
CA GLU A 185 35.93 43.90 77.94
C GLU A 185 37.20 44.75 78.14
N ARG A 186 37.79 45.29 77.05
CA ARG A 186 38.98 46.16 77.11
C ARG A 186 38.67 47.60 77.49
N THR A 187 37.43 48.05 77.36
CA THR A 187 36.99 49.41 77.75
C THR A 187 36.26 49.42 79.10
N ALA A 188 35.97 48.25 79.68
CA ALA A 188 35.43 48.11 81.02
C ALA A 188 36.42 48.67 82.06
N PRO A 189 36.02 49.66 82.89
CA PRO A 189 36.84 50.11 84.00
C PRO A 189 37.13 48.96 84.97
N ARG A 190 38.38 48.88 85.45
CA ARG A 190 38.81 47.92 86.46
C ARG A 190 37.86 47.96 87.68
N PRO A 191 37.48 46.81 88.28
CA PRO A 191 36.42 46.75 89.29
C PRO A 191 36.59 47.71 90.47
N LEU A 192 35.81 48.78 90.45
CA LEU A 192 35.27 49.46 91.62
C LEU A 192 33.75 49.29 91.58
N ALA A 193 33.13 49.18 92.76
CA ALA A 193 31.74 48.74 92.86
C ALA A 193 30.72 49.84 92.53
N SER A 194 29.49 49.40 92.19
CA SER A 194 28.30 50.24 91.93
C SER A 194 28.36 51.01 90.59
N SER A 195 27.27 51.20 89.84
CA SER A 195 25.84 51.15 90.19
C SER A 195 24.97 50.53 89.07
N SER A 196 23.71 50.25 89.41
CA SER A 196 22.66 49.84 88.47
C SER A 196 22.39 50.86 87.36
N ALA A 197 22.21 50.40 86.13
CA ALA A 197 21.59 51.14 85.04
C ALA A 197 20.46 50.28 84.42
N THR A 198 19.21 50.73 84.57
CA THR A 198 18.00 50.00 84.17
C THR A 198 17.73 50.06 82.66
N LEU A 199 17.00 49.06 82.17
CA LEU A 199 16.50 48.96 80.80
C LEU A 199 15.70 50.20 80.37
N THR A 200 16.11 50.86 79.28
CA THR A 200 15.21 51.63 78.40
C THR A 200 15.57 51.37 76.94
N SER A 201 14.99 50.33 76.34
CA SER A 201 15.03 50.14 74.89
C SER A 201 14.19 51.24 74.23
N SER A 202 14.86 52.27 73.70
CA SER A 202 14.19 53.48 73.23
C SER A 202 14.04 53.51 71.71
N ARG A 203 12.83 53.19 71.24
CA ARG A 203 12.15 53.78 70.08
C ARG A 203 12.95 53.88 68.77
N SER A 204 12.69 52.95 67.86
CA SER A 204 12.85 53.17 66.41
C SER A 204 11.77 52.41 65.59
N GLU A 205 10.50 52.64 65.91
CA GLU A 205 9.39 52.36 64.98
C GLU A 205 9.07 53.59 64.12
N ALA A 206 8.33 53.36 63.02
CA ALA A 206 7.73 54.37 62.15
C ALA A 206 8.71 55.27 61.36
N VAL A 207 9.54 54.65 60.51
CA VAL A 207 9.70 55.15 59.15
C VAL A 207 9.15 54.09 58.20
N GLU A 208 8.04 54.40 57.52
CA GLU A 208 7.30 53.47 56.65
C GLU A 208 8.02 53.30 55.31
N SER A 209 9.19 52.65 55.32
CA SER A 209 9.86 52.20 54.11
C SER A 209 8.99 51.17 53.40
N LYS A 210 8.20 51.62 52.42
CA LYS A 210 7.43 50.78 51.48
C LYS A 210 8.34 50.04 50.49
N GLN A 211 9.32 49.32 51.02
CA GLN A 211 9.98 48.25 50.32
C GLN A 211 8.97 47.12 50.21
N VAL A 212 8.27 47.06 49.07
CA VAL A 212 7.28 46.02 48.77
C VAL A 212 8.03 44.69 48.70
N SER A 213 8.10 43.99 49.83
CA SER A 213 8.53 42.61 49.90
C SER A 213 7.43 41.75 49.27
N THR A 214 7.40 41.70 47.93
CA THR A 214 6.54 40.79 47.18
C THR A 214 6.76 39.40 47.74
N SER A 215 5.70 38.85 48.32
CA SER A 215 5.73 37.51 48.89
C SER A 215 6.09 36.52 47.79
N VAL A 216 6.71 35.39 48.15
CA VAL A 216 6.89 34.28 47.21
C VAL A 216 5.53 33.84 46.62
N ARG A 217 4.42 34.06 47.36
CA ARG A 217 3.06 33.90 46.84
C ARG A 217 2.67 34.95 45.81
N ASP A 218 3.06 36.21 45.97
CA ASP A 218 2.71 37.28 45.04
C ASP A 218 3.42 37.07 43.70
N VAL A 219 4.71 36.72 43.73
CA VAL A 219 5.49 36.34 42.54
C VAL A 219 4.90 35.09 41.85
N GLN A 220 4.44 34.09 42.60
CA GLN A 220 3.75 32.93 42.04
C GLN A 220 2.37 33.26 41.44
N LEU A 221 1.61 34.17 42.05
CA LEU A 221 0.33 34.66 41.55
C LEU A 221 0.51 35.52 40.28
N GLU A 222 1.60 36.30 40.22
CA GLU A 222 1.99 37.06 39.03
C GLU A 222 2.44 36.14 37.90
N HIS A 223 3.32 35.16 38.16
CA HIS A 223 3.68 34.11 37.19
C HIS A 223 2.45 33.37 36.64
N ARG A 224 1.49 33.00 37.51
CA ARG A 224 0.22 32.39 37.06
C ARG A 224 -0.58 33.33 36.17
N ARG A 225 -0.70 34.61 36.54
CA ARG A 225 -1.46 35.63 35.80
C ARG A 225 -0.84 35.95 34.44
N VAL A 226 0.49 36.00 34.36
CA VAL A 226 1.24 36.21 33.11
C VAL A 226 1.11 34.97 32.22
N ASN A 227 1.24 33.75 32.76
CA ASN A 227 1.00 32.53 31.98
C ASN A 227 -0.44 32.42 31.47
N SER A 228 -1.46 32.74 32.27
CA SER A 228 -2.85 32.74 31.79
C SER A 228 -3.07 33.78 30.70
N ALA A 229 -2.52 35.00 30.84
CA ALA A 229 -2.62 36.05 29.82
C ALA A 229 -1.78 35.75 28.56
N PHE A 230 -0.77 34.88 28.64
CA PHE A 230 0.00 34.39 27.49
C PHE A 230 -0.77 33.29 26.73
N LEU A 231 -1.36 32.34 27.46
CA LEU A 231 -2.22 31.29 26.89
C LEU A 231 -3.48 31.88 26.23
N ASP A 232 -4.13 32.84 26.88
CA ASP A 232 -5.29 33.58 26.35
C ASP A 232 -4.94 34.31 25.03
N LYS A 233 -3.76 34.93 24.94
CA LYS A 233 -3.26 35.56 23.70
C LYS A 233 -2.90 34.58 22.59
N LEU A 234 -2.45 33.37 22.93
CA LEU A 234 -2.26 32.28 21.96
C LEU A 234 -3.60 31.77 21.44
N GLN A 235 -4.57 31.58 22.34
CA GLN A 235 -5.89 31.05 22.00
C GLN A 235 -6.70 32.06 21.17
N GLY A 236 -6.73 33.35 21.56
CA GLY A 236 -7.39 34.40 20.77
C GLY A 236 -6.81 34.54 19.36
N ARG A 237 -5.48 34.45 19.20
CA ARG A 237 -4.83 34.42 17.87
C ARG A 237 -5.14 33.17 17.03
N GLY A 238 -5.69 32.12 17.64
CA GLY A 238 -6.24 30.96 16.94
C GLY A 238 -7.72 31.08 16.56
N SER A 239 -8.41 32.16 16.95
CA SER A 239 -9.86 32.32 16.76
C SER A 239 -10.27 33.45 15.81
N GLU A 240 -9.37 34.37 15.46
CA GLU A 240 -9.66 35.52 14.57
C GLU A 240 -9.93 35.15 13.10
N SER A 241 -9.91 33.86 12.74
CA SER A 241 -10.23 33.35 11.40
C SER A 241 -11.60 32.67 11.26
N GLU A 242 -12.32 32.39 12.36
CA GLU A 242 -13.58 31.62 12.33
C GLU A 242 -14.71 32.29 13.11
N THR A 243 -15.18 33.46 12.64
CA THR A 243 -16.52 33.95 13.05
C THR A 243 -17.21 34.80 11.98
N ARG A 244 -17.83 34.14 10.99
CA ARG A 244 -19.00 34.72 10.30
C ARG A 244 -20.01 33.63 9.93
N GLU A 245 -21.26 33.91 10.29
CA GLU A 245 -22.50 33.26 9.83
C GLU A 245 -22.73 31.81 10.26
N GLU A 246 -23.06 31.66 11.54
CA GLU A 246 -23.99 30.63 12.03
C GLU A 246 -25.31 30.70 11.23
N GLY A 247 -25.69 29.62 10.54
CA GLY A 247 -26.53 29.72 9.32
C GLY A 247 -27.62 28.66 9.07
N VAL A 248 -28.00 27.85 10.07
CA VAL A 248 -29.30 27.15 10.16
C VAL A 248 -29.81 26.36 8.93
N ARG A 249 -29.53 25.05 8.86
CA ARG A 249 -30.53 23.97 8.63
C ARG A 249 -29.93 22.56 8.54
N GLU A 250 -30.61 21.60 9.16
CA GLU A 250 -30.54 20.19 8.80
C GLU A 250 -31.33 19.95 7.50
N ALA A 251 -30.78 19.17 6.57
CA ALA A 251 -31.52 18.57 5.45
C ALA A 251 -30.79 17.30 4.97
N GLU A 252 -31.56 16.29 4.60
CA GLU A 252 -31.10 14.96 4.21
C GLU A 252 -30.32 14.98 2.88
N CYS A 253 -29.30 14.12 2.73
CA CYS A 253 -28.56 13.96 1.47
C CYS A 253 -29.26 12.94 0.54
N PRO A 254 -29.80 13.33 -0.63
CA PRO A 254 -30.34 12.41 -1.61
C PRO A 254 -29.24 11.94 -2.57
N PHE A 255 -28.94 10.65 -2.54
CA PHE A 255 -28.21 9.96 -3.61
C PHE A 255 -29.00 10.04 -4.92
N MET A 256 -28.35 10.38 -6.04
CA MET A 256 -28.84 10.12 -7.40
C MET A 256 -27.69 9.84 -8.36
N SER A 257 -27.79 8.71 -9.07
CA SER A 257 -26.97 8.37 -10.24
C SER A 257 -27.68 8.80 -11.53
N THR A 258 -26.91 9.07 -12.59
CA THR A 258 -27.43 9.00 -13.96
C THR A 258 -26.37 8.50 -14.95
N GLU A 259 -26.72 7.44 -15.66
CA GLU A 259 -26.21 7.05 -16.99
C GLU A 259 -27.11 7.76 -18.05
N GLU A 260 -26.96 7.69 -19.38
CA GLU A 260 -25.96 7.08 -20.29
C GLU A 260 -25.02 8.20 -20.83
N ASP A 261 -24.43 8.29 -22.04
CA ASP A 261 -24.38 7.53 -23.31
C ASP A 261 -22.97 7.75 -23.96
N THR A 262 -22.64 7.03 -25.03
CA THR A 262 -21.49 7.31 -25.91
C THR A 262 -21.73 6.78 -27.32
N PRO A 263 -21.31 7.53 -28.37
CA PRO A 263 -20.65 6.82 -29.47
C PRO A 263 -19.37 7.49 -30.03
N ARG A 264 -18.23 6.89 -29.67
CA ARG A 264 -17.23 6.31 -30.60
C ARG A 264 -16.72 7.18 -31.78
N ASN A 265 -15.41 7.44 -31.78
CA ASN A 265 -14.60 7.12 -32.96
C ASN A 265 -13.10 6.82 -32.68
N GLN A 266 -12.73 5.56 -32.93
CA GLN A 266 -11.42 5.04 -33.41
C GLN A 266 -10.11 5.24 -32.60
N LEU A 267 -9.65 4.11 -32.04
CA LEU A 267 -8.26 3.72 -31.72
C LEU A 267 -7.49 3.30 -33.02
N PRO A 268 -6.23 2.81 -33.00
CA PRO A 268 -5.24 2.67 -31.92
C PRO A 268 -3.80 3.18 -32.24
N ILE A 269 -3.02 3.51 -31.20
CA ILE A 269 -1.59 3.15 -31.11
C ILE A 269 -1.34 2.63 -29.69
N ALA A 270 -0.60 1.53 -29.57
CA ALA A 270 -0.19 0.96 -28.29
C ALA A 270 1.34 0.91 -28.21
N HIS A 271 1.93 1.41 -27.11
CA HIS A 271 3.29 1.06 -26.69
C HIS A 271 3.47 1.21 -25.17
N LEU A 272 3.76 0.07 -24.53
CA LEU A 272 4.61 -0.12 -23.34
C LEU A 272 4.43 0.78 -22.10
N ASN A 273 4.06 0.15 -20.97
CA ASN A 273 4.33 0.71 -19.64
C ASN A 273 5.84 0.67 -19.34
N PRO A 274 6.44 1.69 -18.68
CA PRO A 274 7.71 1.54 -17.98
C PRO A 274 7.53 0.77 -16.66
N ASP A 275 8.55 0.00 -16.29
CA ASP A 275 8.60 -0.85 -15.09
C ASP A 275 9.18 -0.07 -13.89
N PRO A 276 8.54 -0.04 -12.70
CA PRO A 276 8.96 0.83 -11.60
C PRO A 276 10.11 0.25 -10.74
N GLU A 277 11.25 -0.09 -11.36
CA GLU A 277 12.50 -0.48 -10.67
C GLU A 277 13.62 0.57 -10.80
N GLN A 278 13.28 1.86 -10.64
CA GLN A 278 14.25 2.91 -10.28
C GLN A 278 13.73 3.73 -9.09
N SER A 279 14.01 3.23 -7.89
CA SER A 279 13.74 3.92 -6.62
C SER A 279 14.78 3.50 -5.58
N TYR A 280 16.05 3.81 -5.88
CA TYR A 280 17.15 3.78 -4.93
C TYR A 280 17.73 5.19 -4.86
N TYR A 281 17.18 6.02 -3.97
CA TYR A 281 17.86 7.15 -3.35
C TYR A 281 17.21 7.35 -1.99
N ASP A 282 17.99 7.02 -0.94
CA ASP A 282 17.62 7.24 0.45
C ASP A 282 18.15 8.63 0.83
N TRP A 283 17.24 9.59 1.06
CA TRP A 283 17.59 10.95 1.44
C TRP A 283 17.33 11.15 2.92
N THR A 284 18.40 11.13 3.71
CA THR A 284 18.42 11.62 5.08
C THR A 284 18.33 13.15 5.08
N ASP A 285 17.25 13.68 5.64
CA ASP A 285 16.99 15.12 5.79
C ASP A 285 17.90 15.72 6.88
N GLU A 286 19.05 16.27 6.50
CA GLU A 286 19.92 17.02 7.43
C GLU A 286 20.60 18.26 6.80
N ALA A 287 20.00 19.42 7.09
CA ALA A 287 20.66 20.72 7.26
C ALA A 287 21.32 21.43 6.04
N GLY A 288 20.52 21.82 5.05
CA GLY A 288 20.85 22.98 4.20
C GLY A 288 19.98 23.13 2.95
N PRO A 289 19.94 24.33 2.32
CA PRO A 289 19.57 24.46 0.91
C PRO A 289 20.78 24.07 0.05
N GLU A 290 21.24 22.82 0.18
CA GLU A 290 22.19 22.26 -0.79
C GLU A 290 21.47 22.18 -2.14
N PRO A 291 22.08 22.65 -3.25
CA PRO A 291 21.49 22.47 -4.56
C PRO A 291 21.46 20.96 -4.87
N ASP A 292 20.27 20.38 -4.89
CA ASP A 292 20.02 18.96 -5.18
C ASP A 292 20.63 18.59 -6.54
N PHE A 293 21.85 18.07 -6.48
CA PHE A 293 22.71 17.83 -7.63
C PHE A 293 22.14 16.73 -8.52
N ASP A 294 21.57 15.68 -7.92
CA ASP A 294 20.91 14.59 -8.65
C ASP A 294 19.62 15.10 -9.33
N TRP A 295 18.84 15.96 -8.69
CA TRP A 295 17.69 16.61 -9.34
C TRP A 295 18.12 17.55 -10.47
N ALA A 296 19.16 18.36 -10.27
CA ALA A 296 19.72 19.24 -11.28
C ALA A 296 20.21 18.44 -12.50
N LEU A 297 20.97 17.37 -12.27
CA LEU A 297 21.49 16.46 -13.29
C LEU A 297 20.36 15.76 -14.05
N MET A 298 19.38 15.19 -13.34
CA MET A 298 18.20 14.57 -13.94
C MET A 298 17.42 15.58 -14.80
N ARG A 299 17.28 16.83 -14.34
CA ARG A 299 16.58 17.88 -15.06
C ARG A 299 17.34 18.33 -16.31
N LEU A 300 18.68 18.38 -16.27
CA LEU A 300 19.51 18.63 -17.46
C LEU A 300 19.46 17.45 -18.45
N MET A 301 19.60 16.20 -18.00
CA MET A 301 19.53 15.01 -18.86
C MET A 301 18.20 14.92 -19.63
N ASN A 302 17.09 15.35 -19.02
CA ASN A 302 15.77 15.42 -19.67
C ASN A 302 15.60 16.62 -20.62
N ARG A 303 16.47 17.64 -20.55
CA ARG A 303 16.48 18.82 -21.44
C ARG A 303 17.49 18.70 -22.58
N PHE A 304 18.58 17.97 -22.35
CA PHE A 304 19.72 17.83 -23.24
C PHE A 304 20.02 16.35 -23.49
N PRO A 305 19.09 15.57 -24.08
CA PRO A 305 19.23 14.12 -24.23
C PRO A 305 20.37 13.69 -25.16
N ASP A 306 20.84 14.59 -26.02
CA ASP A 306 21.99 14.37 -26.92
C ASP A 306 23.35 14.52 -26.23
N PHE A 307 23.37 15.03 -24.98
CA PHE A 307 24.58 15.21 -24.19
C PHE A 307 24.79 14.05 -23.21
N SER A 308 26.05 13.66 -22.98
CA SER A 308 26.36 12.54 -22.09
C SER A 308 26.22 12.92 -20.60
N LYS A 309 25.78 11.97 -19.77
CA LYS A 309 25.63 12.16 -18.31
C LYS A 309 26.89 12.76 -17.67
N VAL A 310 28.06 12.24 -18.03
CA VAL A 310 29.39 12.68 -17.53
C VAL A 310 29.73 14.12 -17.90
N PHE A 311 29.27 14.61 -19.07
CA PHE A 311 29.46 16.00 -19.46
C PHE A 311 28.50 16.95 -18.73
N LEU A 312 27.28 16.50 -18.44
CA LEU A 312 26.31 17.25 -17.64
C LEU A 312 26.68 17.28 -16.15
N GLU A 313 27.33 16.22 -15.65
CA GLU A 313 27.97 16.16 -14.32
C GLU A 313 29.11 17.19 -14.21
N ASP A 314 30.09 17.17 -15.13
CA ASP A 314 31.22 18.12 -15.14
C ASP A 314 30.76 19.59 -15.23
N ILE A 315 29.72 19.90 -16.01
CA ILE A 315 29.14 21.26 -16.05
C ILE A 315 28.42 21.62 -14.75
N LEU A 316 27.75 20.69 -14.07
CA LEU A 316 27.13 20.96 -12.77
C LEU A 316 28.19 21.14 -11.66
N ASP A 317 29.26 20.36 -11.66
CA ASP A 317 30.41 20.57 -10.78
C ASP A 317 31.01 21.97 -10.97
N GLN A 318 31.21 22.39 -12.23
CA GLN A 318 31.66 23.75 -12.58
C GLN A 318 30.67 24.85 -12.15
N CYS A 319 29.38 24.52 -12.02
CA CYS A 319 28.34 25.42 -11.52
C CYS A 319 28.05 25.29 -10.01
N ASN A 320 28.80 24.50 -9.25
CA ASN A 320 28.55 24.20 -7.82
C ASN A 320 27.14 23.60 -7.58
N GLY A 321 26.64 22.78 -8.51
CA GLY A 321 25.31 22.18 -8.48
C GLY A 321 24.16 23.08 -8.95
N ASP A 322 24.41 24.36 -9.28
CA ASP A 322 23.35 25.28 -9.72
C ASP A 322 22.82 24.92 -11.12
N TYR A 323 21.59 24.38 -11.14
CA TYR A 323 20.86 24.03 -12.36
C TYR A 323 20.68 25.21 -13.32
N ASP A 324 20.32 26.41 -12.84
CA ASP A 324 19.97 27.53 -13.72
C ASP A 324 21.23 28.15 -14.35
N GLN A 325 22.36 28.13 -13.62
CA GLN A 325 23.68 28.46 -14.20
C GLN A 325 24.10 27.43 -15.26
N ALA A 326 24.05 26.13 -14.95
CA ALA A 326 24.41 25.05 -15.87
C ALA A 326 23.52 25.05 -17.13
N TYR A 327 22.20 25.23 -16.96
CA TYR A 327 21.24 25.36 -18.04
C TYR A 327 21.53 26.60 -18.92
N THR A 328 21.93 27.72 -18.32
CA THR A 328 22.31 28.93 -19.07
C THR A 328 23.58 28.68 -19.89
N LEU A 329 24.63 28.08 -19.32
CA LEU A 329 25.86 27.75 -20.06
C LEU A 329 25.58 26.81 -21.24
N LEU A 330 24.81 25.75 -21.03
CA LEU A 330 24.47 24.78 -22.08
C LEU A 330 23.71 25.43 -23.25
N ASN A 331 22.72 26.29 -22.97
CA ASN A 331 22.02 27.05 -24.02
C ASN A 331 22.94 28.07 -24.73
N CYS A 332 23.89 28.69 -24.02
CA CYS A 332 24.89 29.57 -24.62
C CYS A 332 25.91 28.82 -25.50
N THR A 333 26.17 27.53 -25.25
CA THR A 333 27.02 26.70 -26.13
C THR A 333 26.29 26.11 -27.35
N LEU A 334 24.98 26.37 -27.49
CA LEU A 334 24.12 25.86 -28.57
C LEU A 334 23.67 26.95 -29.56
N ASN A 335 24.29 28.15 -29.51
CA ASN A 335 24.08 29.27 -30.44
C ASN A 335 25.43 29.72 -31.04
#